data_AF-A0AA88YF59-F1
#
_entry.id   AF-A0AA88YF59-F1
#
_cell.length_a   1.000
_cell.length_b   1.000
_cell.length_c   1.000
_cell.angle_alpha   90.00
_cell.angle_beta   90.00
_cell.angle_gamma   90.00
#
_symmetry.space_group_name_H-M   'P 1'
#
loop_
_entity.id
_entity.type
_entity.pdbx_description
1 polymer ?
#
loop_
_entity_poly.entity_id
_entity_poly.type
_entity_poly.pdbx_seq_one_letter_code
_entity_poly.pdbx_strand_id
1 'polypeptide(L)'
;MRYFIVFLAVLGCVYADTPANCTYEDVQGMWIFDMGSREHGSSLKCDSPASFEKVSSLRVNLLFPNLAIDEFGNKGFWTLIYNQGFEVVIHGRKFFAFSDFQKEGKNVTSICDRTKPGLSHNVLERDWACFQGHKLEPPL
;
A
#
# COMPACT_ATOMS: atom_id res chain seq x y z
N MET A 1 39.61 25.24 -34.04
CA MET A 1 39.50 24.20 -32.98
C MET A 1 38.12 24.35 -32.36
N ARG A 2 37.14 23.56 -32.80
CA ARG A 2 35.71 23.76 -32.49
C ARG A 2 35.26 22.55 -31.67
N TYR A 3 35.19 22.72 -30.35
CA TYR A 3 34.84 21.65 -29.41
C TYR A 3 33.37 21.31 -29.57
N PHE A 4 33.08 20.13 -30.13
CA PHE A 4 31.75 19.53 -30.11
C PHE A 4 31.54 18.92 -28.72
N ILE A 5 30.76 19.59 -27.87
CA ILE A 5 30.30 19.01 -26.61
C ILE A 5 29.20 18.01 -26.95
N VAL A 6 29.54 16.72 -26.93
CA VAL A 6 28.57 15.62 -27.03
C VAL A 6 28.01 15.38 -25.63
N PHE A 7 26.77 15.79 -25.39
CA PHE A 7 26.04 15.48 -24.16
C PHE A 7 25.49 14.06 -24.27
N LEU A 8 26.22 13.08 -23.71
CA LEU A 8 25.80 11.68 -23.69
C LEU A 8 24.71 11.51 -22.61
N ALA A 9 23.44 11.57 -23.01
CA ALA A 9 22.31 11.28 -22.14
C ALA A 9 22.30 9.78 -21.81
N VAL A 10 22.82 9.40 -20.64
CA VAL A 10 22.71 8.04 -20.11
C VAL A 10 21.27 7.82 -19.65
N LEU A 11 20.45 7.22 -20.53
CA LEU A 11 19.12 6.72 -20.20
C LEU A 11 19.27 5.47 -19.33
N GLY A 12 19.32 5.64 -18.02
CA GLY A 12 19.19 4.52 -17.07
C GLY A 12 17.79 3.91 -17.18
N CYS A 13 17.70 2.60 -17.37
CA CYS A 13 16.43 1.89 -17.29
C CYS A 13 15.95 1.90 -15.83
N VAL A 14 15.03 2.82 -15.51
CA VAL A 14 14.34 2.81 -14.21
C VAL A 14 13.14 1.88 -14.35
N TYR A 15 13.16 0.76 -13.62
CA TYR A 15 11.96 -0.04 -13.40
C TYR A 15 11.16 0.65 -12.29
N ALA A 16 10.04 1.27 -12.67
CA ALA A 16 9.17 1.99 -11.74
C ALA A 16 8.19 1.06 -11.01
N ASP A 17 7.89 -0.11 -11.59
CA ASP A 17 6.95 -1.07 -11.02
C ASP A 17 7.60 -1.94 -9.93
N THR A 18 6.81 -2.27 -8.93
CA THR A 18 7.16 -3.35 -8.00
C THR A 18 7.05 -4.71 -8.70
N PRO A 19 7.76 -5.73 -8.21
CA PRO A 19 7.64 -7.09 -8.73
C PRO A 19 6.31 -7.79 -8.40
N ALA A 20 5.42 -7.17 -7.61
CA ALA A 20 4.14 -7.76 -7.26
C ALA A 20 3.24 -7.87 -8.50
N ASN A 21 2.47 -8.95 -8.56
CA ASN A 21 1.51 -9.21 -9.62
C ASN A 21 0.23 -9.81 -9.02
N CYS A 22 -0.51 -9.00 -8.26
CA CYS A 22 -1.73 -9.41 -7.57
C CYS A 22 -2.98 -9.05 -8.37
N THR A 23 -3.93 -9.97 -8.42
CA THR A 23 -5.22 -9.78 -9.10
C THR A 23 -6.22 -9.05 -8.19
N TYR A 24 -7.35 -8.64 -8.78
CA TYR A 24 -8.44 -8.03 -8.04
C TYR A 24 -9.04 -9.01 -7.01
N GLU A 25 -9.22 -10.26 -7.42
CA GLU A 25 -9.76 -11.34 -6.59
C GLU A 25 -8.82 -11.71 -5.44
N ASP A 26 -7.50 -11.61 -5.64
CA ASP A 26 -6.54 -11.79 -4.56
C ASP A 26 -6.71 -10.72 -3.46
N VAL A 27 -6.99 -9.47 -3.85
CA VAL A 27 -7.15 -8.35 -2.91
C VAL A 27 -8.55 -8.30 -2.28
N GLN A 28 -9.59 -8.74 -2.98
CA GLN A 28 -10.94 -8.77 -2.43
C GLN A 28 -11.03 -9.62 -1.13
N GLY A 29 -11.77 -9.14 -0.13
CA GLY A 29 -12.03 -9.86 1.12
C GLY A 29 -11.79 -9.05 2.39
N MET A 30 -11.70 -9.76 3.52
CA MET A 30 -11.51 -9.15 4.84
C MET A 30 -10.03 -8.85 5.11
N TRP A 31 -9.73 -7.60 5.46
CA TRP A 31 -8.41 -7.12 5.82
C TRP A 31 -8.37 -6.56 7.24
N ILE A 32 -7.21 -6.68 7.88
CA ILE A 32 -6.84 -5.94 9.09
C ILE A 32 -5.77 -4.93 8.70
N PHE A 33 -6.04 -3.65 8.97
CA PHE A 33 -5.07 -2.56 8.85
C PHE A 33 -4.53 -2.22 10.23
N ASP A 34 -3.29 -2.64 10.49
CA ASP A 34 -2.55 -2.23 11.69
C ASP A 34 -1.91 -0.87 11.42
N MET A 35 -2.14 0.10 12.31
CA MET A 35 -1.73 1.50 12.14
C MET A 35 -0.82 1.94 13.29
N GLY A 36 0.19 2.76 12.95
CA GLY A 36 1.02 3.46 13.92
C GLY A 36 0.44 4.79 14.39
N SER A 37 1.26 5.56 15.11
CA SER A 37 0.88 6.91 15.59
C SER A 37 0.55 7.86 14.44
N ARG A 38 -0.50 8.69 14.65
CA ARG A 38 -1.05 9.64 13.68
C ARG A 38 -0.47 11.04 13.81
N GLU A 39 0.56 11.23 14.61
CA GLU A 39 1.12 12.54 14.97
C GLU A 39 2.10 13.10 13.92
N HIS A 40 2.09 12.54 12.70
CA HIS A 40 3.07 12.86 11.66
C HIS A 40 2.48 13.73 10.55
N GLY A 41 3.39 14.43 9.85
CA GLY A 41 3.09 15.16 8.61
C GLY A 41 3.37 14.33 7.34
N SER A 42 3.19 14.96 6.19
CA SER A 42 3.34 14.33 4.86
C SER A 42 4.75 13.88 4.51
N SER A 43 5.76 14.28 5.28
CA SER A 43 7.15 13.84 5.11
C SER A 43 7.46 12.49 5.80
N LEU A 44 6.46 11.82 6.36
CA LEU A 44 6.62 10.53 7.03
C LEU A 44 7.17 9.46 6.06
N LYS A 45 8.12 8.65 6.54
CA LYS A 45 8.69 7.51 5.80
C LYS A 45 8.38 6.21 6.52
N CYS A 46 7.83 5.24 5.79
CA CYS A 46 7.38 3.95 6.34
C CYS A 46 8.26 2.76 5.92
N ASP A 47 9.39 3.03 5.27
CA ASP A 47 10.19 2.01 4.57
C ASP A 47 10.99 1.09 5.52
N SER A 48 11.05 1.37 6.82
CA SER A 48 11.83 0.58 7.79
C SER A 48 10.93 -0.16 8.80
N PRO A 49 11.16 -1.46 9.06
CA PRO A 49 10.41 -2.21 10.08
C PRO A 49 10.57 -1.61 11.49
N ALA A 50 11.71 -0.97 11.75
CA ALA A 50 12.02 -0.35 13.04
C ALA A 50 11.16 0.90 13.35
N SER A 51 10.42 1.44 12.37
CA SER A 51 9.56 2.61 12.57
C SER A 51 8.08 2.27 12.78
N PHE A 52 7.71 0.99 12.79
CA PHE A 52 6.31 0.57 12.92
C PHE A 52 6.01 0.00 14.31
N GLU A 53 5.53 0.87 15.20
CA GLU A 53 4.86 0.47 16.43
C GLU A 53 3.35 0.47 16.21
N LYS A 54 2.71 -0.70 16.37
CA LYS A 54 1.27 -0.84 16.22
C LYS A 54 0.54 -0.16 17.39
N VAL A 55 -0.27 0.85 17.08
CA VAL A 55 -1.10 1.59 18.05
C VAL A 55 -2.56 1.18 17.96
N SER A 56 -3.06 0.88 16.77
CA SER A 56 -4.47 0.53 16.56
C SER A 56 -4.65 -0.42 15.37
N SER A 57 -5.80 -1.08 15.29
CA SER A 57 -6.21 -1.91 14.15
C SER A 57 -7.57 -1.46 13.63
N LEU A 58 -7.80 -1.63 12.33
CA LEU A 58 -9.11 -1.44 11.70
C LEU A 58 -9.41 -2.66 10.82
N ARG A 59 -10.57 -3.29 11.03
CA ARG A 59 -11.05 -4.35 10.12
C ARG A 59 -11.87 -3.73 8.99
N VAL A 60 -11.54 -4.09 7.74
CA VAL A 60 -12.23 -3.60 6.54
C VAL A 60 -12.52 -4.76 5.58
N ASN A 61 -13.77 -4.87 5.15
CA ASN A 61 -14.19 -5.78 4.09
C ASN A 61 -14.15 -5.05 2.73
N LEU A 62 -13.37 -5.58 1.79
CA LEU A 62 -13.25 -5.09 0.43
C LEU A 62 -14.14 -5.96 -0.47
N LEU A 63 -15.21 -5.37 -0.98
CA LEU A 63 -16.27 -6.04 -1.74
C LEU A 63 -16.35 -5.51 -3.17
N PHE A 64 -16.77 -6.39 -4.09
CA PHE A 64 -17.08 -6.00 -5.46
C PHE A 64 -18.21 -4.96 -5.54
N PRO A 65 -18.15 -4.00 -6.47
CA PRO A 65 -17.03 -3.71 -7.38
C PRO A 65 -15.93 -2.83 -6.75
N ASN A 66 -16.28 -2.05 -5.74
CA ASN A 66 -15.37 -1.07 -5.14
C ASN A 66 -15.84 -0.66 -3.74
N LEU A 67 -16.65 -1.47 -3.05
CA LEU A 67 -17.24 -1.12 -1.76
C LEU A 67 -16.32 -1.53 -0.62
N ALA A 68 -15.97 -0.60 0.26
CA ALA A 68 -15.27 -0.89 1.52
C ALA A 68 -16.25 -0.73 2.70
N ILE A 69 -16.28 -1.69 3.63
CA ILE A 69 -17.10 -1.62 4.85
C ILE A 69 -16.22 -1.94 6.05
N ASP A 70 -16.19 -1.06 7.06
CA ASP A 70 -15.44 -1.32 8.29
C ASP A 70 -16.28 -2.02 9.37
N GLU A 71 -15.63 -2.42 10.47
CA GLU A 71 -16.28 -3.08 11.61
C GLU A 71 -17.32 -2.23 12.36
N PHE A 72 -17.36 -0.92 12.10
CA PHE A 72 -18.34 0.01 12.66
C PHE A 72 -19.50 0.28 11.69
N GLY A 73 -19.50 -0.35 10.52
CA GLY A 73 -20.53 -0.19 9.49
C GLY A 73 -20.37 1.06 8.62
N ASN A 74 -19.25 1.78 8.73
CA ASN A 74 -18.97 2.87 7.80
C ASN A 74 -18.74 2.30 6.41
N LYS A 75 -19.18 3.04 5.40
CA LYS A 75 -19.02 2.68 4.00
C LYS A 75 -18.05 3.64 3.32
N GLY A 76 -17.15 3.08 2.54
CA GLY A 76 -16.18 3.78 1.74
C GLY A 76 -16.03 3.12 0.38
N PHE A 77 -14.94 3.42 -0.31
CA PHE A 77 -14.59 2.73 -1.54
C PHE A 77 -13.14 2.25 -1.53
N TRP A 78 -12.84 1.29 -2.40
CA TRP A 78 -11.49 0.83 -2.65
C TRP A 78 -11.26 0.65 -4.15
N THR A 79 -9.99 0.68 -4.55
CA THR A 79 -9.58 0.36 -5.92
C THR A 79 -8.26 -0.38 -5.90
N LEU A 80 -8.15 -1.39 -6.76
CA LEU A 80 -6.87 -1.94 -7.15
C LEU A 80 -6.12 -0.90 -7.99
N ILE A 81 -4.81 -0.81 -7.81
CA ILE A 81 -3.91 -0.01 -8.63
C ILE A 81 -3.10 -0.98 -9.49
N TYR A 82 -3.59 -1.18 -10.71
CA TYR A 82 -3.09 -2.17 -11.66
C TYR A 82 -2.98 -3.57 -11.05
N ASN A 83 -1.77 -4.03 -10.73
CA ASN A 83 -1.49 -5.29 -10.01
C ASN A 83 -0.50 -5.07 -8.85
N GLN A 84 -0.30 -3.81 -8.46
CA GLN A 84 0.81 -3.33 -7.65
C GLN A 84 0.42 -3.15 -6.18
N GLY A 85 -0.82 -2.75 -5.93
CA GLY A 85 -1.31 -2.37 -4.62
C GLY A 85 -2.75 -1.89 -4.70
N PHE A 86 -3.23 -1.28 -3.63
CA PHE A 86 -4.61 -0.80 -3.58
C PHE A 86 -4.73 0.46 -2.71
N GLU A 87 -5.74 1.27 -3.03
CA GLU A 87 -6.17 2.40 -2.20
C GLU A 87 -7.53 2.10 -1.57
N VAL A 88 -7.70 2.43 -0.29
CA VAL A 88 -8.98 2.40 0.42
C VAL A 88 -9.27 3.78 0.99
N VAL A 89 -10.47 4.30 0.75
CA VAL A 89 -10.97 5.55 1.32
C VAL A 89 -12.21 5.26 2.14
N ILE A 90 -12.08 5.34 3.47
CA ILE A 90 -13.14 4.98 4.42
C ILE A 90 -13.02 5.82 5.70
N HIS A 91 -14.17 6.20 6.27
CA HIS A 91 -14.27 6.95 7.52
C HIS A 91 -13.33 8.18 7.58
N GLY A 92 -13.33 9.00 6.52
CA GLY A 92 -12.55 10.24 6.45
C GLY A 92 -11.03 10.04 6.33
N ARG A 93 -10.57 8.83 6.00
CA ARG A 93 -9.14 8.48 5.88
C ARG A 93 -8.85 7.73 4.59
N LYS A 94 -7.64 7.92 4.06
CA LYS A 94 -7.09 7.20 2.92
C LYS A 94 -6.00 6.24 3.38
N PHE A 95 -5.89 5.10 2.72
CA PHE A 95 -4.91 4.06 2.95
C PHE A 95 -4.35 3.63 1.59
N PHE A 96 -3.05 3.69 1.41
CA PHE A 96 -2.38 3.18 0.22
C PHE A 96 -1.16 2.34 0.59
N ALA A 97 -1.09 1.13 0.04
CA ALA A 97 0.09 0.29 0.14
C ALA A 97 0.28 -0.54 -1.13
N PHE A 98 1.53 -0.86 -1.44
CA PHE A 98 1.86 -1.92 -2.39
C PHE A 98 1.59 -3.29 -1.77
N SER A 99 1.19 -4.25 -2.61
CA SER A 99 1.14 -5.66 -2.22
C SER A 99 2.54 -6.15 -1.85
N ASP A 100 2.61 -7.08 -0.91
CA ASP A 100 3.89 -7.63 -0.48
C ASP A 100 4.49 -8.55 -1.57
N PHE A 101 5.80 -8.67 -1.56
CA PHE A 101 6.55 -9.55 -2.44
C PHE A 101 7.91 -9.88 -1.83
N GLN A 102 8.40 -11.07 -2.17
CA GLN A 102 9.76 -11.52 -1.86
C GLN A 102 10.55 -11.73 -3.13
N LYS A 103 11.84 -11.41 -3.08
CA LYS A 103 12.76 -11.56 -4.20
C LYS A 103 13.99 -12.33 -3.75
N GLU A 104 14.21 -13.49 -4.36
CA GLU A 104 15.37 -14.35 -4.14
C GLU A 104 16.16 -14.44 -5.46
N GLY A 105 17.14 -13.57 -5.62
CA GLY A 105 17.88 -13.43 -6.86
C GLY A 105 16.97 -12.96 -8.01
N LYS A 106 16.67 -13.87 -8.95
CA LYS A 106 15.74 -13.63 -10.07
C LYS A 106 14.33 -14.12 -9.79
N ASN A 107 14.13 -14.93 -8.77
CA ASN A 107 12.81 -15.45 -8.42
C ASN A 107 12.03 -14.41 -7.64
N VAL A 108 10.77 -14.23 -8.01
CA VAL A 108 9.85 -13.29 -7.38
C VAL A 108 8.61 -14.05 -6.96
N THR A 109 8.24 -13.88 -5.70
CA THR A 109 7.00 -14.41 -5.13
C THR A 109 6.12 -13.23 -4.74
N SER A 110 4.95 -13.12 -5.35
CA SER A 110 3.92 -12.13 -4.95
C SER A 110 3.18 -12.66 -3.72
N ILE A 111 3.02 -11.82 -2.70
CA ILE A 111 2.34 -12.14 -1.44
C ILE A 111 1.13 -11.21 -1.35
N CYS A 112 0.03 -11.66 -1.95
CA CYS A 112 -1.15 -10.82 -2.19
C CYS A 112 -2.13 -10.75 -1.02
N ASP A 113 -1.90 -11.54 0.03
CA ASP A 113 -2.62 -11.51 1.30
C ASP A 113 -2.02 -10.51 2.30
N ARG A 114 -0.96 -9.79 1.93
CA ARG A 114 -0.24 -8.82 2.78
C ARG A 114 0.18 -7.60 1.98
N THR A 115 0.47 -6.52 2.68
CA THR A 115 1.02 -5.31 2.08
C THR A 115 2.45 -5.07 2.55
N LYS A 116 3.23 -4.35 1.72
CA LYS A 116 4.36 -3.59 2.24
C LYS A 116 3.86 -2.52 3.23
N PRO A 117 4.74 -1.92 4.06
CA PRO A 117 4.38 -0.73 4.82
C PRO A 117 3.80 0.35 3.90
N GLY A 118 2.59 0.79 4.22
CA GLY A 118 1.84 1.78 3.48
C GLY A 118 1.69 3.09 4.24
N LEU A 119 1.11 4.06 3.56
CA LEU A 119 0.80 5.38 4.10
C LEU A 119 -0.71 5.53 4.32
N SER A 120 -1.06 6.15 5.43
CA SER A 120 -2.42 6.52 5.73
C SER A 120 -2.48 7.94 6.25
N HIS A 121 -3.47 8.71 5.80
CA HIS A 121 -3.70 10.09 6.25
C HIS A 121 -5.18 10.44 6.12
N ASN A 122 -5.62 11.47 6.83
CA ASN A 122 -7.01 11.93 6.70
C ASN A 122 -7.24 12.61 5.32
N VAL A 123 -8.50 12.80 4.92
CA VAL A 123 -8.84 13.41 3.62
C VAL A 123 -8.39 14.88 3.47
N LEU A 124 -7.94 15.52 4.55
CA LEU A 124 -7.39 16.87 4.56
C LEU A 124 -5.85 16.88 4.49
N GLU A 125 -5.23 15.72 4.22
CA GLU A 125 -3.78 15.51 4.11
C GLU A 125 -3.01 15.86 5.41
N ARG A 126 -3.66 15.61 6.54
CA ARG A 126 -3.07 15.69 7.89
C ARG A 126 -3.11 14.33 8.57
N ASP A 127 -2.52 14.27 9.75
CA ASP A 127 -2.55 13.11 10.64
C ASP A 127 -2.02 11.83 9.97
N TRP A 128 -0.80 11.91 9.42
CA TRP A 128 -0.16 10.83 8.69
C TRP A 128 0.28 9.71 9.65
N ALA A 129 0.17 8.47 9.19
CA ALA A 129 0.61 7.28 9.88
C ALA A 129 1.08 6.23 8.88
N CYS A 130 2.03 5.40 9.31
CA CYS A 130 2.32 4.15 8.63
C CYS A 130 1.22 3.13 8.95
N PHE A 131 0.94 2.25 8.00
CA PHE A 131 0.08 1.10 8.26
C PHE A 131 0.59 -0.15 7.54
N GLN A 132 0.17 -1.32 8.00
CA GLN A 132 0.39 -2.60 7.33
C GLN A 132 -0.94 -3.35 7.25
N GLY A 133 -1.22 -3.92 6.08
CA GLY A 133 -2.41 -4.72 5.82
C GLY A 133 -2.10 -6.20 5.75
N HIS A 134 -2.97 -7.02 6.34
CA HIS A 134 -3.00 -8.46 6.07
C HIS A 134 -4.45 -8.95 5.96
N LYS A 135 -4.70 -9.92 5.08
CA LYS A 135 -6.00 -10.58 5.00
C LYS A 135 -6.24 -11.39 6.27
N LEU A 136 -7.49 -11.38 6.72
CA LEU A 136 -7.94 -12.35 7.70
C LEU A 136 -8.03 -13.69 6.96
N GLU A 137 -7.33 -14.72 7.44
CA GLU A 137 -7.50 -16.08 6.91
C GLU A 137 -8.99 -16.45 6.94
N PRO A 138 -9.51 -17.20 5.95
CA PRO A 138 -10.86 -17.73 6.04
C PRO A 138 -10.97 -18.49 7.37
N PRO A 139 -12.04 -18.31 8.17
CA PRO A 139 -12.26 -19.18 9.31
C PRO A 139 -12.26 -20.63 8.82
N LEU A 140 -11.41 -21.47 9.44
CA LEU A 140 -11.38 -22.92 9.25
C LEU A 140 -12.76 -23.54 9.43
#